data_AF-A0A7W3R6Y4-F1
#
_entry.id   AF-A0A7W3R6Y4-F1
#
_cell.length_a   1.000
_cell.length_b   1.000
_cell.length_c   1.000
_cell.angle_alpha   90.00
_cell.angle_beta   90.00
_cell.angle_gamma   90.00
#
_symmetry.space_group_name_H-M   'P 1'
#
loop_
_entity.id
_entity.type
_entity.pdbx_description
1 polymer ?
#
loop_
_entity_poly.entity_id
_entity_poly.type
_entity_poly.pdbx_seq_one_letter_code
_entity_poly.pdbx_strand_id
1 'polypeptide(L)'
;MDITALAVDVDHLVRPGGLLDQLEALVPEQATNPENSGGHHKVTGSPAPWHQAGFLLLEIHEGARRLEASLRRDTSGRLGDRRGGSTTNTRDALKSCVRLAEALDDDQVQAAARIVGRWVRAARQLKDIDQADRWEPLPRQPGMLPPACHYCGTYSLRWNRRSGEVRCILPDCRDEDGHRPVARMEIGRYSGQAALVWRDGRTVTYAHREPAA
;
A
#
# COMPACT_ATOMS: atom_id res chain seq x y z
N MET A 1 4.08 21.33 -6.92
CA MET A 1 4.28 20.18 -6.01
C MET A 1 5.48 19.39 -6.54
N ASP A 2 6.38 18.94 -5.66
CA ASP A 2 7.72 18.46 -6.04
C ASP A 2 7.72 17.16 -6.87
N ILE A 3 8.41 17.17 -8.02
CA ILE A 3 8.71 16.01 -8.86
C ILE A 3 9.28 14.82 -8.06
N THR A 4 9.92 15.11 -6.93
CA THR A 4 10.41 14.12 -5.96
C THR A 4 9.33 13.11 -5.56
N ALA A 5 8.06 13.53 -5.41
CA ALA A 5 6.99 12.60 -5.05
C ALA A 5 6.74 11.53 -6.12
N LEU A 6 6.69 11.95 -7.40
CA LEU A 6 6.55 11.03 -8.53
C LEU A 6 7.77 10.09 -8.63
N ALA A 7 8.98 10.64 -8.47
CA ALA A 7 10.21 9.86 -8.55
C ALA A 7 10.30 8.78 -7.44
N VAL A 8 9.91 9.11 -6.21
CA VAL A 8 9.87 8.17 -5.08
C VAL A 8 8.87 7.04 -5.32
N ASP A 9 7.66 7.36 -5.79
CA ASP A 9 6.65 6.34 -6.09
C ASP A 9 7.06 5.44 -7.26
N VAL A 10 7.71 6.00 -8.29
CA VAL A 10 8.30 5.22 -9.38
C VAL A 10 9.41 4.31 -8.87
N ASP A 11 10.33 4.80 -8.03
CA ASP A 11 11.39 3.99 -7.43
C ASP A 11 10.81 2.79 -6.65
N HIS A 12 9.79 3.02 -5.82
CA HIS A 12 9.11 1.96 -5.08
C HIS A 12 8.53 0.85 -5.99
N LEU A 13 8.05 1.20 -7.19
CA LEU A 13 7.59 0.24 -8.16
C LEU A 13 8.73 -0.52 -8.84
N VAL A 14 9.75 0.19 -9.34
CA VAL A 14 10.68 -0.34 -10.34
C VAL A 14 12.03 -0.80 -9.81
N ARG A 15 12.41 -0.45 -8.57
CA ARG A 15 13.68 -0.90 -7.98
C ARG A 15 13.73 -2.43 -7.87
N PRO A 16 14.91 -3.07 -7.85
CA PRO A 16 15.02 -4.51 -7.63
C PRO A 16 14.34 -4.94 -6.31
N GLY A 17 13.49 -5.95 -6.37
CA GLY A 17 12.66 -6.38 -5.24
C GLY A 17 11.53 -5.40 -4.91
N GLY A 18 11.26 -4.45 -5.81
CA GLY A 18 10.19 -3.46 -5.71
C GLY A 18 8.80 -4.07 -5.84
N LEU A 19 7.78 -3.22 -5.85
CA LEU A 19 6.39 -3.68 -5.90
C LEU A 19 6.06 -4.42 -7.21
N LEU A 20 6.69 -4.08 -8.34
CA LEU A 20 6.49 -4.85 -9.58
C LEU A 20 7.02 -6.28 -9.47
N ASP A 21 8.22 -6.46 -8.93
CA ASP A 21 8.79 -7.81 -8.70
C ASP A 21 7.91 -8.64 -7.76
N GLN A 22 7.40 -8.02 -6.70
CA GLN A 22 6.51 -8.68 -5.75
C GLN A 22 5.16 -9.04 -6.38
N LEU A 23 4.57 -8.16 -7.19
CA LEU A 23 3.33 -8.44 -7.91
C LEU A 23 3.50 -9.59 -8.89
N GLU A 24 4.61 -9.62 -9.64
CA GLU A 24 4.94 -10.71 -10.57
C GLU A 24 5.11 -12.04 -9.85
N ALA A 25 5.80 -12.06 -8.71
CA ALA A 25 5.97 -13.27 -7.90
C ALA A 25 4.63 -13.83 -7.37
N LEU A 26 3.60 -13.00 -7.25
CA LEU A 26 2.25 -13.41 -6.84
C LEU A 26 1.38 -13.90 -8.00
N VAL A 27 1.77 -13.67 -9.25
CA VAL A 27 1.06 -14.20 -10.40
C VAL A 27 1.66 -15.58 -10.71
N PRO A 28 0.92 -16.68 -10.47
CA PRO A 28 1.44 -18.01 -10.79
C PRO A 28 1.74 -18.06 -12.28
N GLU A 29 2.89 -18.66 -12.62
CA GLU A 29 3.26 -18.96 -13.99
C GLU A 29 2.08 -19.71 -14.62
N GLN A 30 1.55 -19.21 -15.75
CA GLN A 30 0.55 -19.97 -16.48
C GLN A 30 1.21 -21.29 -16.83
N ALA A 31 0.78 -22.37 -16.18
CA ALA A 31 1.19 -23.71 -16.57
C ALA A 31 0.64 -23.96 -17.98
N THR A 32 1.38 -23.53 -18.99
CA THR A 32 1.22 -24.00 -20.36
C THR A 32 1.74 -25.43 -20.35
N ASN A 33 0.92 -26.35 -19.86
CA ASN A 33 1.13 -27.77 -20.11
C ASN A 33 0.22 -28.14 -21.30
N PRO A 34 0.71 -28.04 -22.55
CA PRO A 34 -0.07 -28.43 -23.73
C PRO A 34 -0.23 -29.95 -23.86
N GLU A 35 0.27 -30.73 -22.90
CA GLU A 35 0.22 -32.19 -22.95
C GLU A 35 -0.96 -32.73 -22.12
N ASN A 36 -1.89 -33.43 -22.81
CA ASN A 36 -3.03 -34.23 -22.33
C ASN A 36 -4.41 -33.50 -22.35
N SER A 37 -5.27 -33.66 -23.36
CA SER A 37 -6.03 -34.84 -23.83
C SER A 37 -7.49 -34.90 -23.31
N GLY A 38 -8.45 -34.75 -24.22
CA GLY A 38 -9.68 -35.55 -24.34
C GLY A 38 -10.69 -35.71 -23.19
N GLY A 39 -10.58 -35.04 -22.04
CA GLY A 39 -11.47 -35.30 -20.88
C GLY A 39 -12.45 -34.17 -20.56
N HIS A 40 -13.75 -34.41 -20.70
CA HIS A 40 -14.85 -33.54 -20.24
C HIS A 40 -15.02 -33.53 -18.70
N HIS A 41 -13.95 -33.29 -17.94
CA HIS A 41 -14.07 -33.07 -16.51
C HIS A 41 -14.15 -31.58 -16.24
N LYS A 42 -15.29 -31.13 -15.69
CA LYS A 42 -15.43 -29.80 -15.11
C LYS A 42 -14.36 -29.68 -14.02
N VAL A 43 -13.27 -29.00 -14.34
CA VAL A 43 -12.33 -28.49 -13.35
C VAL A 43 -13.15 -27.51 -12.51
N THR A 44 -13.65 -27.96 -11.36
CA THR A 44 -14.09 -27.08 -10.28
C THR A 44 -12.83 -26.41 -9.75
N GLY A 45 -12.34 -25.43 -10.50
CA GLY A 45 -11.13 -24.70 -10.18
C GLY A 45 -11.37 -23.92 -8.90
N SER A 46 -10.49 -24.14 -7.92
CA SER A 46 -10.29 -23.18 -6.83
C SER A 46 -10.25 -21.75 -7.41
N PRO A 47 -10.74 -20.74 -6.67
CA PRO A 47 -10.70 -19.35 -7.13
C PRO A 47 -9.33 -19.06 -7.69
N ALA A 48 -9.28 -18.59 -8.92
CA ALA A 48 -8.03 -18.51 -9.65
C ALA A 48 -7.05 -17.63 -8.82
N PRO A 49 -5.89 -18.17 -8.40
CA PRO A 49 -5.05 -17.56 -7.35
C PRO A 49 -4.53 -16.15 -7.65
N TRP A 50 -4.72 -15.64 -8.86
CA TRP A 50 -4.29 -14.33 -9.34
C TRP A 50 -5.27 -13.17 -9.08
N HIS A 51 -6.39 -13.39 -8.39
CA HIS A 51 -7.57 -12.50 -8.50
C HIS A 51 -7.39 -11.03 -8.04
N GLN A 52 -6.28 -10.62 -7.42
CA GLN A 52 -6.05 -9.19 -7.15
C GLN A 52 -4.70 -8.71 -7.67
N ALA A 53 -3.63 -9.46 -7.41
CA ALA A 53 -2.29 -9.13 -7.88
C ALA A 53 -2.21 -9.09 -9.41
N GLY A 54 -2.80 -10.07 -10.11
CA GLY A 54 -2.77 -10.14 -11.57
C GLY A 54 -3.51 -8.97 -12.24
N PHE A 55 -4.69 -8.60 -11.75
CA PHE A 55 -5.41 -7.44 -12.29
C PHE A 55 -4.65 -6.14 -12.06
N LEU A 56 -4.10 -5.95 -10.86
CA LEU A 56 -3.31 -4.76 -10.56
C LEU A 56 -2.04 -4.70 -11.42
N LEU A 57 -1.36 -5.82 -11.63
CA LEU A 57 -0.18 -5.89 -12.49
C LEU A 57 -0.53 -5.49 -13.94
N LEU A 58 -1.64 -6.02 -14.48
CA LEU A 58 -2.15 -5.62 -15.81
C LEU A 58 -2.54 -4.13 -15.87
N GLU A 59 -3.18 -3.61 -14.81
CA GLU A 59 -3.51 -2.18 -14.69
C GLU A 59 -2.23 -1.33 -14.73
N ILE A 60 -1.19 -1.71 -13.99
CA ILE A 60 0.08 -0.97 -13.96
C ILE A 60 0.78 -1.04 -15.32
N HIS A 61 0.83 -2.23 -15.95
CA HIS A 61 1.42 -2.40 -17.28
C HIS A 61 0.76 -1.46 -18.30
N GLU A 62 -0.58 -1.50 -18.40
CA GLU A 62 -1.30 -0.65 -19.35
C GLU A 62 -1.29 0.82 -18.97
N GLY A 63 -1.47 1.10 -17.68
CA GLY A 63 -1.48 2.43 -17.11
C GLY A 63 -0.16 3.16 -17.33
N ALA A 64 0.99 2.50 -17.12
CA ALA A 64 2.31 3.09 -17.32
C ALA A 64 2.53 3.52 -18.77
N ARG A 65 2.16 2.68 -19.75
CA ARG A 65 2.28 3.01 -21.18
C ARG A 65 1.34 4.15 -21.59
N ARG A 66 0.11 4.14 -21.09
CA ARG A 66 -0.86 5.21 -21.37
C ARG A 66 -0.41 6.53 -20.76
N LEU A 67 0.10 6.51 -19.53
CA LEU A 67 0.65 7.68 -18.87
C LEU A 67 1.87 8.22 -19.64
N GLU A 68 2.83 7.37 -20.01
CA GLU A 68 3.99 7.78 -20.83
C GLU A 68 3.55 8.45 -22.14
N ALA A 69 2.61 7.85 -22.87
CA ALA A 69 2.11 8.41 -24.13
C ALA A 69 1.41 9.76 -23.92
N SER A 70 0.63 9.93 -22.84
CA SER A 70 0.01 11.20 -22.47
C SER A 70 1.07 12.27 -22.21
N LEU A 71 2.06 11.96 -21.36
CA LEU A 71 3.12 12.91 -21.01
C LEU A 71 3.97 13.28 -22.23
N ARG A 72 4.23 12.33 -23.15
CA ARG A 72 4.91 12.63 -24.44
C ARG A 72 4.11 13.60 -25.30
N ARG A 73 2.79 13.41 -25.37
CA ARG A 73 1.91 14.34 -26.10
C ARG A 73 1.97 15.73 -25.50
N ASP A 74 1.91 15.83 -24.18
CA ASP A 74 1.89 17.12 -23.49
C ASP A 74 3.24 17.85 -23.59
N THR A 75 4.36 17.12 -23.57
CA THR A 75 5.72 17.68 -23.69
C THR A 75 6.15 18.00 -25.12
N SER A 76 5.82 17.14 -26.09
CA SER A 76 6.38 17.19 -27.46
C SER A 76 5.34 17.34 -28.57
N GLY A 77 4.05 17.33 -28.21
CA GLY A 77 2.94 17.31 -29.17
C GLY A 77 2.75 15.96 -29.90
N ARG A 78 3.57 14.94 -29.58
CA ARG A 78 3.56 13.63 -30.26
C ARG A 78 3.41 12.49 -29.27
N LEU A 79 2.66 11.45 -29.63
CA LEU A 79 2.48 10.25 -28.79
C LEU A 79 3.74 9.34 -28.82
N GLY A 80 4.45 9.32 -29.95
CA GLY A 80 5.53 8.38 -30.22
C GLY A 80 5.05 6.93 -30.34
N ASP A 81 5.98 6.00 -30.49
CA ASP A 81 5.66 4.57 -30.59
C ASP A 81 5.29 3.97 -29.23
N ARG A 82 4.29 3.09 -29.26
CA ARG A 82 3.79 2.39 -28.08
C ARG A 82 4.69 1.21 -27.75
N ARG A 83 5.16 1.15 -26.50
CA ARG A 83 5.95 0.02 -25.99
C ARG A 83 5.11 -1.26 -25.89
N GLY A 84 5.80 -2.41 -25.95
CA GLY A 84 5.21 -3.72 -25.73
C GLY A 84 4.80 -4.00 -24.28
N GLY A 85 4.20 -5.17 -24.05
CA GLY A 85 3.56 -5.56 -22.79
C GLY A 85 4.46 -6.03 -21.64
N SER A 86 5.78 -6.15 -21.84
CA SER A 86 6.68 -6.76 -20.86
C SER A 86 6.93 -5.91 -19.61
N THR A 87 7.37 -6.56 -18.54
CA THR A 87 7.87 -5.91 -17.32
C THR A 87 8.98 -4.92 -17.58
N THR A 88 9.98 -5.31 -18.38
CA THR A 88 11.09 -4.42 -18.75
C THR A 88 10.58 -3.15 -19.41
N ASN A 89 9.66 -3.29 -20.38
CA ASN A 89 9.04 -2.15 -21.05
C ASN A 89 8.22 -1.27 -20.09
N THR A 90 7.60 -1.88 -19.08
CA THR A 90 6.82 -1.16 -18.05
C THR A 90 7.74 -0.35 -17.13
N ARG A 91 8.88 -0.90 -16.71
CA ARG A 91 9.88 -0.16 -15.93
C ARG A 91 10.45 1.01 -16.72
N ASP A 92 10.76 0.79 -18.00
CA ASP A 92 11.26 1.85 -18.87
C ASP A 92 10.23 2.95 -19.09
N ALA A 93 8.95 2.60 -19.26
CA ALA A 93 7.86 3.56 -19.36
C ALA A 93 7.74 4.42 -18.09
N LEU A 94 7.74 3.79 -16.90
CA LEU A 94 7.66 4.50 -15.62
C LEU A 94 8.86 5.44 -15.40
N LYS A 95 10.08 4.98 -15.69
CA LYS A 95 11.28 5.83 -15.65
C LYS A 95 11.22 6.96 -16.67
N SER A 96 10.63 6.73 -17.84
CA SER A 96 10.39 7.79 -18.84
C SER A 96 9.38 8.82 -18.34
N CYS A 97 8.35 8.43 -17.58
CA CYS A 97 7.38 9.35 -17.02
C CYS A 97 8.05 10.39 -16.10
N VAL A 98 9.02 9.97 -15.26
CA VAL A 98 9.78 10.89 -14.40
C VAL A 98 10.56 11.92 -15.24
N ARG A 99 11.27 11.46 -16.27
CA ARG A 99 12.05 12.37 -17.16
C ARG A 99 11.15 13.35 -17.93
N LEU A 100 10.00 12.89 -18.42
CA LEU A 100 9.05 13.76 -19.13
C LEU A 100 8.42 14.79 -18.19
N ALA A 101 8.18 14.41 -16.94
CA ALA A 101 7.63 15.31 -15.93
C ALA A 101 8.52 16.52 -15.61
N GLU A 102 9.83 16.46 -15.88
CA GLU A 102 10.75 17.60 -15.73
C GLU A 102 10.42 18.78 -16.65
N ALA A 103 9.69 18.54 -17.74
CA ALA A 103 9.30 19.56 -18.72
C ALA A 103 7.83 20.01 -18.60
N LEU A 104 7.10 19.52 -17.59
CA LEU A 104 5.69 19.81 -17.38
C LEU A 104 5.47 20.82 -16.26
N ASP A 105 4.27 21.40 -16.20
CA ASP A 105 3.88 22.23 -15.08
C ASP A 105 3.57 21.41 -13.81
N ASP A 106 3.55 22.09 -12.67
CA ASP A 106 3.34 21.48 -11.35
C ASP A 106 2.01 20.71 -11.24
N ASP A 107 0.95 21.15 -11.93
CA ASP A 107 -0.38 20.54 -11.88
C ASP A 107 -0.39 19.22 -12.65
N GLN A 108 0.27 19.19 -13.81
CA GLN A 108 0.47 17.99 -14.62
C GLN A 108 1.36 16.97 -13.91
N VAL A 109 2.47 17.42 -13.30
CA VAL A 109 3.33 16.56 -12.47
C VAL A 109 2.54 15.98 -11.31
N GLN A 110 1.73 16.80 -10.64
CA GLN A 110 0.88 16.34 -9.56
C GLN A 110 -0.16 15.31 -10.03
N ALA A 111 -0.78 15.50 -11.19
CA ALA A 111 -1.71 14.53 -11.76
C ALA A 111 -1.03 13.18 -12.03
N ALA A 112 0.16 13.18 -12.62
CA ALA A 112 0.95 11.97 -12.85
C ALA A 112 1.32 11.28 -11.52
N ALA A 113 1.79 12.05 -10.52
CA ALA A 113 2.11 11.54 -9.19
C ALA A 113 0.91 10.88 -8.52
N ARG A 114 -0.30 11.46 -8.63
CA ARG A 114 -1.53 10.85 -8.07
C ARG A 114 -1.85 9.50 -8.70
N ILE A 115 -1.64 9.36 -10.02
CA ILE A 115 -1.87 8.10 -10.74
C ILE A 115 -0.89 7.03 -10.27
N VAL A 116 0.41 7.31 -10.29
CA VAL A 116 1.44 6.34 -9.87
C VAL A 116 1.30 6.00 -8.38
N GLY A 117 1.09 7.01 -7.52
CA GLY A 117 0.87 6.80 -6.10
C GLY A 117 -0.38 5.99 -5.78
N ARG A 118 -1.41 6.01 -6.66
CA ARG A 118 -2.57 5.10 -6.52
C ARG A 118 -2.15 3.65 -6.73
N TRP A 119 -1.32 3.37 -7.74
CA TRP A 119 -0.80 2.02 -7.98
C TRP A 119 0.08 1.53 -6.83
N VAL A 120 0.98 2.37 -6.32
CA VAL A 120 1.81 2.06 -5.14
C VAL A 120 0.94 1.72 -3.93
N ARG A 121 -0.08 2.53 -3.63
CA ARG A 121 -1.01 2.28 -2.52
C ARG A 121 -1.78 0.97 -2.72
N ALA A 122 -2.31 0.73 -3.92
CA ALA A 122 -3.05 -0.50 -4.22
C ALA A 122 -2.16 -1.74 -4.06
N ALA A 123 -0.92 -1.69 -4.54
CA ALA A 123 0.02 -2.82 -4.42
C ALA A 123 0.37 -3.09 -2.96
N ARG A 124 0.65 -2.03 -2.18
CA ARG A 124 0.93 -2.15 -0.74
C ARG A 124 -0.25 -2.71 0.06
N GLN A 125 -1.49 -2.50 -0.40
CA GLN A 125 -2.71 -2.98 0.24
C GLN A 125 -3.04 -4.45 -0.06
N LEU A 126 -2.36 -5.07 -1.02
CA LEU A 126 -2.54 -6.50 -1.27
C LEU A 126 -2.10 -7.30 -0.03
N LYS A 127 -2.96 -8.23 0.39
CA LYS A 127 -2.74 -9.06 1.59
C LYS A 127 -1.40 -9.81 1.55
N ASP A 128 -0.96 -10.23 0.37
CA ASP A 128 0.27 -11.03 0.21
C ASP A 128 1.54 -10.16 0.15
N ILE A 129 1.39 -8.85 -0.05
CA ILE A 129 2.49 -7.86 0.04
C ILE A 129 2.52 -7.24 1.45
N ASP A 130 1.35 -6.90 2.00
CA ASP A 130 1.10 -6.32 3.32
C ASP A 130 2.07 -5.19 3.72
N GLN A 131 2.42 -4.35 2.75
CA GLN A 131 3.32 -3.22 2.98
C GLN A 131 2.58 -1.93 3.37
N ALA A 132 1.25 -1.91 3.29
CA ALA A 132 0.45 -0.77 3.69
C ALA A 132 0.33 -0.68 5.20
N ASP A 133 0.49 0.53 5.73
CA ASP A 133 0.13 0.84 7.11
C ASP A 133 -1.38 0.70 7.29
N ARG A 134 -1.81 -0.48 7.73
CA ARG A 134 -3.21 -0.75 8.01
C ARG A 134 -3.55 -0.32 9.44
N TRP A 135 -4.37 0.72 9.52
CA TRP A 135 -4.85 1.27 10.79
C TRP A 135 -6.15 0.57 11.20
N GLU A 136 -6.03 -0.38 12.10
CA GLU A 136 -7.14 -1.20 12.59
C GLU A 136 -7.64 -0.69 13.95
N PRO A 137 -8.90 -0.95 14.34
CA PRO A 137 -9.32 -0.76 15.74
C PRO A 137 -8.40 -1.52 16.69
N LEU A 138 -8.16 -0.98 17.90
CA LEU A 138 -7.39 -1.72 18.89
C LEU A 138 -8.09 -3.05 19.19
N PRO A 139 -7.34 -4.17 19.27
CA PRO A 139 -7.91 -5.47 19.63
C PRO A 139 -8.62 -5.33 20.96
N ARG A 140 -9.88 -5.77 21.10
CA ARG A 140 -10.69 -5.66 22.32
C ARG A 140 -11.41 -6.97 22.64
N GLN A 141 -11.71 -7.19 23.91
CA GLN A 141 -12.55 -8.32 24.29
C GLN A 141 -13.98 -8.13 23.76
N PRO A 142 -14.66 -9.21 23.35
CA PRO A 142 -16.08 -9.16 23.01
C PRO A 142 -16.88 -8.50 24.13
N GLY A 143 -17.69 -7.49 23.80
CA GLY A 143 -18.50 -6.74 24.76
C GLY A 143 -17.78 -5.59 25.49
N MET A 144 -16.45 -5.50 25.44
CA MET A 144 -15.70 -4.40 26.06
C MET A 144 -15.56 -3.21 25.11
N LEU A 145 -15.57 -1.99 25.65
CA LEU A 145 -15.21 -0.80 24.87
C LEU A 145 -13.69 -0.76 24.66
N PRO A 146 -13.21 -0.29 23.48
CA PRO A 146 -11.78 -0.03 23.31
C PRO A 146 -11.32 1.08 24.28
N PRO A 147 -10.02 1.21 24.54
CA PRO A 147 -9.53 2.29 25.39
C PRO A 147 -9.83 3.64 24.71
N ALA A 148 -10.26 4.61 25.52
CA ALA A 148 -10.40 5.98 25.08
C ALA A 148 -9.03 6.59 24.78
N CYS A 149 -8.97 7.51 23.82
CA CYS A 149 -7.81 8.36 23.65
C CYS A 149 -7.58 9.20 24.91
N HIS A 150 -6.36 9.22 25.43
CA HIS A 150 -6.03 9.97 26.64
C HIS A 150 -6.31 11.48 26.49
N TYR A 151 -6.12 12.02 25.29
CA TYR A 151 -6.21 13.45 25.02
C TYR A 151 -7.64 13.94 24.74
N CYS A 152 -8.40 13.25 23.90
CA CYS A 152 -9.77 13.67 23.55
C CYS A 152 -10.89 12.84 24.20
N GLY A 153 -10.56 11.77 24.94
CA GLY A 153 -11.54 10.89 25.58
C GLY A 153 -12.36 10.00 24.62
N THR A 154 -12.17 10.11 23.30
CA THR A 154 -12.96 9.35 22.32
C THR A 154 -12.37 7.97 22.02
N TYR A 155 -13.23 7.03 21.61
CA TYR A 155 -12.88 5.66 21.19
C TYR A 155 -12.33 5.58 19.75
N SER A 156 -11.55 6.59 19.36
CA SER A 156 -11.04 6.79 18.00
C SER A 156 -9.59 6.32 17.83
N LEU A 157 -9.08 5.51 18.75
CA LEU A 157 -7.73 4.96 18.61
C LEU A 157 -7.69 3.88 17.52
N ARG A 158 -6.63 3.91 16.72
CA ARG A 158 -6.30 2.90 15.71
C ARG A 158 -4.86 2.46 15.85
N TRP A 159 -4.63 1.18 15.68
CA TRP A 159 -3.33 0.53 15.77
C TRP A 159 -2.85 0.13 14.38
N ASN A 160 -1.60 0.44 14.09
CA ASN A 160 -0.87 -0.12 12.97
C ASN A 160 -0.12 -1.35 13.48
N ARG A 161 -0.62 -2.53 13.11
CA ARG A 161 -0.07 -3.82 13.56
C ARG A 161 1.39 -4.02 13.17
N ARG A 162 1.82 -3.45 12.05
CA ARG A 162 3.19 -3.57 11.53
C ARG A 162 4.18 -2.71 12.30
N SER A 163 3.86 -1.43 12.50
CA SER A 163 4.76 -0.51 13.21
C SER A 163 4.63 -0.59 14.73
N GLY A 164 3.53 -1.15 15.24
CA GLY A 164 3.19 -1.09 16.67
C GLY A 164 2.62 0.26 17.10
N GLU A 165 2.49 1.22 16.19
CA GLU A 165 2.03 2.58 16.46
C GLU A 165 0.52 2.63 16.67
N VAL A 166 0.09 3.42 17.64
CA VAL A 166 -1.32 3.70 17.93
C VAL A 166 -1.55 5.21 17.78
N ARG A 167 -2.58 5.60 17.03
CA ARG A 167 -2.94 7.01 16.85
C ARG A 167 -4.43 7.25 17.02
N CYS A 168 -4.79 8.46 17.45
CA CYS A 168 -6.17 8.91 17.39
C CYS A 168 -6.53 9.37 15.97
N ILE A 169 -7.60 8.81 15.38
CA ILE A 169 -8.05 9.22 14.03
C ILE A 169 -8.92 10.47 14.02
N LEU A 170 -9.31 10.99 15.20
CA LEU A 170 -10.07 12.24 15.27
C LEU A 170 -9.20 13.39 14.71
N PRO A 171 -9.68 14.18 13.73
CA PRO A 171 -8.86 15.22 13.07
C PRO A 171 -8.40 16.33 14.00
N ASP A 172 -9.18 16.67 15.03
CA ASP A 172 -8.91 17.79 15.93
C ASP A 172 -8.22 17.39 17.24
N CYS A 173 -7.96 16.09 17.42
CA CYS A 173 -7.27 15.61 18.62
C CYS A 173 -5.78 16.00 18.56
N ARG A 174 -5.32 16.68 19.61
CA ARG A 174 -3.95 17.15 19.79
C ARG A 174 -3.42 16.74 21.16
N ASP A 175 -2.12 16.50 21.23
CA ASP A 175 -1.40 16.41 22.50
C ASP A 175 -1.08 17.80 23.07
N GLU A 176 -0.37 17.84 24.19
CA GLU A 176 0.00 19.10 24.87
C GLU A 176 0.93 19.98 24.04
N ASP A 177 1.71 19.37 23.13
CA ASP A 177 2.61 20.08 22.23
C ASP A 177 1.91 20.53 20.93
N GLY A 178 0.60 20.31 20.81
CA GLY A 178 -0.17 20.65 19.61
C GLY A 178 0.09 19.70 18.43
N HIS A 179 0.70 18.53 18.65
CA HIS A 179 0.88 17.50 17.64
C HIS A 179 -0.26 16.47 17.70
N ARG A 180 -0.35 15.62 16.67
CA ARG A 180 -1.31 14.51 16.70
C ARG A 180 -0.81 13.46 17.68
N PRO A 181 -1.64 13.00 18.64
CA PRO A 181 -1.16 12.10 19.68
C PRO A 181 -0.86 10.72 19.10
N VAL A 182 0.36 10.28 19.38
CA VAL A 182 0.92 8.99 18.97
C VAL A 182 1.36 8.21 20.20
N ALA A 183 0.97 6.95 20.27
CA ALA A 183 1.43 5.98 21.25
C ALA A 183 2.06 4.77 20.57
N ARG A 184 2.72 3.93 21.35
CA ARG A 184 3.15 2.60 20.98
C ARG A 184 2.45 1.59 21.88
N MET A 185 2.01 0.48 21.31
CA MET A 185 1.52 -0.64 22.12
C MET A 185 2.71 -1.48 22.58
N GLU A 186 2.86 -1.61 23.90
CA GLU A 186 3.86 -2.46 24.54
C GLU A 186 3.17 -3.58 25.31
N ILE A 187 3.69 -4.80 25.22
CA ILE A 187 3.18 -5.94 25.98
C ILE A 187 4.17 -6.22 27.11
N GLY A 188 3.70 -6.12 28.35
CA GLY A 188 4.52 -6.39 29.53
C GLY A 188 5.00 -7.84 29.54
N ARG A 189 6.32 -8.05 29.61
CA ARG A 189 6.93 -9.40 29.55
C ARG A 189 6.44 -10.35 30.64
N TYR A 190 6.14 -9.84 31.83
CA TYR A 190 5.76 -10.66 32.99
C TYR A 190 4.25 -10.75 33.19
N SER A 191 3.51 -9.67 32.92
CA SER A 191 2.06 -9.61 33.15
C SER A 191 1.24 -10.02 31.93
N GLY A 192 1.83 -10.02 30.73
CA GLY A 192 1.10 -10.16 29.47
C GLY A 192 0.13 -9.01 29.18
N GLN A 193 0.08 -7.98 30.03
CA GLN A 193 -0.82 -6.84 29.86
C GLN A 193 -0.24 -5.91 28.79
N ALA A 194 -1.10 -5.50 27.87
CA ALA A 194 -0.76 -4.45 26.93
C ALA A 194 -0.82 -3.08 27.64
N ALA A 195 0.05 -2.17 27.24
CA ALA A 195 0.01 -0.78 27.67
C ALA A 195 0.23 0.11 26.45
N LEU A 196 -0.46 1.25 26.44
CA LEU A 196 -0.22 2.30 25.47
C LEU A 196 0.78 3.28 26.08
N VAL A 197 1.97 3.35 25.50
CA VAL A 197 3.03 4.28 25.89
C VAL A 197 3.02 5.45 24.92
N TRP A 198 2.59 6.61 25.39
CA TRP A 198 2.50 7.84 24.61
C TRP A 198 3.88 8.50 24.48
N ARG A 199 4.07 9.35 23.46
CA ARG A 199 5.35 10.05 23.21
C ARG A 199 5.79 10.95 24.37
N ASP A 200 4.85 11.47 25.15
CA ASP A 200 5.08 12.28 26.35
C ASP A 200 5.47 11.42 27.58
N GLY A 201 5.60 10.10 27.42
CA GLY A 201 5.97 9.16 28.48
C GLY A 201 4.79 8.69 29.34
N ARG A 202 3.56 9.14 29.06
CA ARG A 202 2.37 8.63 29.76
C ARG A 202 2.10 7.19 29.36
N THR A 203 1.72 6.38 30.33
CA THR A 203 1.37 4.98 30.12
C THR A 203 -0.06 4.71 30.55
N VAL A 204 -0.86 4.18 29.63
CA VAL A 204 -2.24 3.75 29.91
C VAL A 204 -2.29 2.23 29.80
N THR A 205 -2.49 1.55 30.93
CA THR A 205 -2.63 0.10 30.96
C THR A 205 -3.90 -0.32 30.24
N TYR A 206 -3.76 -1.25 29.32
CA TYR A 206 -4.82 -1.77 28.47
C TYR A 206 -4.97 -3.28 28.69
N ALA A 207 -6.09 -3.70 29.27
CA ALA A 207 -6.35 -5.12 29.53
C ALA A 207 -6.60 -5.86 28.21
N HIS A 208 -5.52 -6.41 27.63
CA HIS A 208 -5.58 -7.39 26.56
C HIS A 208 -5.39 -8.78 27.18
N ARG A 209 -6.27 -9.73 26.88
CA ARG A 209 -5.99 -11.16 27.12
C ARG A 209 -5.65 -11.75 25.76
N GLU A 210 -4.51 -12.43 25.65
CA GLU A 210 -4.17 -13.14 24.41
C GLU A 210 -5.32 -14.09 24.02
N PRO A 211 -5.61 -14.23 22.71
CA PRO A 211 -6.45 -15.33 22.26
C PRO A 211 -5.78 -16.64 22.72
N ALA A 212 -6.56 -17.55 23.31
CA ALA A 212 -6.06 -18.87 23.64
C ALA A 212 -5.43 -19.50 22.38
N ALA A 213 -4.19 -19.94 22.50
CA ALA A 213 -3.42 -20.59 21.43
C ALA A 213 -4.10 -21.86 20.91
#